data_AF-A0A4U2ZY07-F1
#
_entry.id   AF-A0A4U2ZY07-F1
#
_cell.length_a   1.000
_cell.length_b   1.000
_cell.length_c   1.000
_cell.angle_alpha   90.00
_cell.angle_beta   90.00
_cell.angle_gamma   90.00
#
_symmetry.space_group_name_H-M   'P 1'
#
loop_
_entity.id
_entity.type
_entity.pdbx_description
1 polymer ?
#
loop_
_entity_poly.entity_id
_entity_poly.type
_entity_poly.pdbx_seq_one_letter_code
_entity_poly.pdbx_strand_id
1 'polypeptide(L)'
;NGDITPEGQQSQYDDVKRVLKKNKHPENVWSAIGNHEFYAGKWTADGKLSQSTWPNGVAEDTLFNRYLKFSGQEKVYHKKELDGYPLLFLGTEKYMRYHDSKMSDQVYLSEEQLGWLKQNLEDYSQKDKNKPIFIFSHHVLPDSVSGSRQSPYLNDYLNVDKLYDILKDYPQVVFFTSHTHWDLNLPDWAGKKKIAGGDEKGFTVVNTGGIETGWRSAGPNGGEIHAPDGSSFKQGLQVKAYGNDVVVTAYDYKRDKGIKNLLISDAKIAQMAPDVTADDSKNVIVGATEYMEYNVEGTNEWYTHNKANPPKFDGNKIVYVRHKGE
;
A
#
# COMPACT_ATOMS: atom_id res chain seq x y z
N ASN A 1 -5.74 4.47 -3.06
CA ASN A 1 -6.25 3.10 -3.02
C ASN A 1 -7.04 3.01 -1.73
N GLY A 2 -8.30 3.44 -1.73
CA GLY A 2 -9.08 3.78 -0.52
C GLY A 2 -8.61 5.05 0.19
N ASP A 3 -9.37 5.45 1.21
CA ASP A 3 -9.17 6.64 2.07
C ASP A 3 -8.97 7.91 1.26
N ILE A 4 -9.91 8.12 0.34
CA ILE A 4 -9.96 9.25 -0.59
C ILE A 4 -10.37 10.52 0.17
N THR A 5 -11.26 10.33 1.16
CA THR A 5 -11.77 11.40 2.02
C THR A 5 -11.51 11.02 3.47
N PRO A 6 -11.39 11.98 4.39
CA PRO A 6 -11.17 11.67 5.80
C PRO A 6 -12.41 11.09 6.48
N GLU A 7 -13.62 11.32 5.95
CA GLU A 7 -14.86 10.92 6.63
C GLU A 7 -15.98 10.38 5.72
N GLY A 8 -15.82 10.35 4.40
CA GLY A 8 -16.90 9.92 3.49
C GLY A 8 -18.04 10.94 3.37
N GLN A 9 -17.80 12.21 3.69
CA GLN A 9 -18.78 13.28 3.48
C GLN A 9 -18.86 13.68 2.00
N GLN A 10 -20.05 14.03 1.52
CA GLN A 10 -20.22 14.46 0.12
C GLN A 10 -19.35 15.68 -0.21
N SER A 11 -19.26 16.65 0.70
CA SER A 11 -18.42 17.84 0.53
C SER A 11 -16.94 17.50 0.36
N GLN A 12 -16.44 16.46 1.04
CA GLN A 12 -15.04 16.02 0.92
C GLN A 12 -14.76 15.40 -0.45
N TYR A 13 -15.70 14.61 -0.98
CA TYR A 13 -15.59 14.12 -2.36
C TYR A 13 -15.63 15.26 -3.39
N ASP A 14 -16.47 16.28 -3.17
CA ASP A 14 -16.54 17.46 -4.03
C ASP A 14 -15.23 18.27 -3.97
N ASP A 15 -14.61 18.34 -2.79
CA ASP A 15 -13.30 18.95 -2.59
C ASP A 15 -12.20 18.20 -3.36
N VAL A 16 -12.17 16.86 -3.29
CA VAL A 16 -11.24 16.04 -4.08
C VAL A 16 -11.43 16.28 -5.58
N LYS A 17 -12.67 16.27 -6.08
CA LYS A 17 -12.97 16.57 -7.50
C LYS A 17 -12.51 17.97 -7.89
N ARG A 18 -12.69 18.97 -7.02
CA ARG A 18 -12.25 20.35 -7.25
C ARG A 18 -10.72 20.45 -7.31
N VAL A 19 -10.01 19.77 -6.41
CA VAL A 19 -8.54 19.72 -6.42
C VAL A 19 -8.03 19.04 -7.69
N LEU A 20 -8.59 17.90 -8.08
CA LEU A 20 -8.24 17.24 -9.34
C LEU A 20 -8.44 18.19 -10.51
N LYS A 21 -9.64 18.75 -10.71
CA LYS A 21 -9.94 19.66 -11.83
C LYS A 21 -9.01 20.88 -11.91
N LYS A 22 -8.51 21.38 -10.79
CA LYS A 22 -7.63 22.56 -10.73
C LYS A 22 -6.18 22.24 -11.14
N ASN A 23 -5.77 20.97 -11.07
CA ASN A 23 -4.39 20.56 -11.26
C ASN A 23 -4.25 19.66 -12.48
N LYS A 24 -3.02 19.53 -13.00
CA LYS A 24 -2.72 18.49 -13.99
C LYS A 24 -2.81 17.13 -13.31
N HIS A 25 -3.55 16.20 -13.91
CA HIS A 25 -3.62 14.81 -13.48
C HIS A 25 -3.73 13.91 -14.72
N PRO A 26 -3.45 12.60 -14.60
CA PRO A 26 -3.69 11.65 -15.67
C PRO A 26 -5.16 11.65 -16.09
N GLU A 27 -5.43 11.35 -17.37
CA GLU A 27 -6.80 11.21 -17.88
C GLU A 27 -7.62 10.20 -17.08
N ASN A 28 -6.98 9.07 -16.73
CA ASN A 28 -7.57 8.02 -15.93
C ASN A 28 -7.24 8.21 -14.44
N VAL A 29 -8.28 8.38 -13.63
CA VAL A 29 -8.20 8.37 -12.17
C VAL A 29 -9.17 7.33 -11.64
N TRP A 30 -8.62 6.25 -11.07
CA TRP A 30 -9.40 5.13 -10.53
C TRP A 30 -9.10 4.95 -9.04
N SER A 31 -10.04 4.37 -8.31
CA SER A 31 -9.97 4.28 -6.86
C SER A 31 -10.65 3.03 -6.34
N ALA A 32 -10.02 2.33 -5.39
CA ALA A 32 -10.72 1.41 -4.49
C ALA A 32 -11.37 2.18 -3.33
N ILE A 33 -12.34 1.56 -2.66
CA ILE A 33 -12.94 2.04 -1.40
C ILE A 33 -12.06 1.63 -0.20
N GLY A 34 -11.94 2.51 0.79
CA GLY A 34 -11.26 2.31 2.07
C GLY A 34 -12.21 2.53 3.26
N ASN A 35 -11.67 2.49 4.48
CA ASN A 35 -12.46 2.59 5.71
C ASN A 35 -12.96 4.02 5.97
N HIS A 36 -12.21 5.04 5.60
CA HIS A 36 -12.62 6.43 5.87
C HIS A 36 -13.86 6.85 5.06
N GLU A 37 -14.18 6.13 3.98
CA GLU A 37 -15.42 6.33 3.22
C GLU A 37 -16.70 6.05 4.05
N PHE A 38 -16.57 5.41 5.22
CA PHE A 38 -17.69 5.02 6.08
C PHE A 38 -17.87 5.85 7.36
N TYR A 39 -17.03 6.87 7.57
CA TYR A 39 -16.95 7.55 8.87
C TYR A 39 -17.95 8.69 9.07
N ALA A 40 -18.76 9.04 8.07
CA ALA A 40 -19.68 10.18 8.15
C ALA A 40 -20.68 10.01 9.31
N GLY A 41 -21.09 8.77 9.62
CA GLY A 41 -21.98 8.46 10.73
C GLY A 41 -21.38 8.70 12.13
N LYS A 42 -20.08 8.99 12.25
CA LYS A 42 -19.43 9.37 13.51
C LYS A 42 -19.76 10.82 13.92
N TRP A 43 -20.32 11.62 13.01
CA TRP A 43 -20.53 13.05 13.18
C TRP A 43 -22.02 13.40 13.15
N THR A 44 -22.44 14.32 14.02
CA THR A 44 -23.79 14.89 14.02
C THR A 44 -24.00 15.83 12.82
N ALA A 45 -25.26 16.18 12.54
CA ALA A 45 -25.60 17.10 11.45
C ALA A 45 -24.97 18.51 11.60
N ASP A 46 -24.66 18.94 12.83
CA ASP A 46 -23.94 20.19 13.11
C ASP A 46 -22.40 20.02 13.13
N GLY A 47 -21.88 18.88 12.70
CA GLY A 47 -20.45 18.64 12.49
C GLY A 47 -19.66 18.32 13.76
N LYS A 48 -20.31 17.80 14.81
CA LYS A 48 -19.64 17.39 16.05
C LYS A 48 -19.45 15.89 16.12
N LEU A 49 -18.28 15.45 16.58
CA LEU A 49 -18.00 14.04 16.79
C LEU A 49 -18.94 13.51 17.91
N SER A 50 -19.75 12.50 17.61
CA SER A 50 -20.64 11.87 18.58
C SER A 50 -20.77 10.37 18.30
N GLN A 51 -19.82 9.60 18.80
CA GLN A 51 -19.83 8.15 18.62
C GLN A 51 -20.91 7.45 19.46
N SER A 52 -21.36 8.06 20.57
CA SER A 52 -22.43 7.53 21.42
C SER A 52 -23.80 7.50 20.73
N THR A 53 -24.00 8.34 19.71
CA THR A 53 -25.22 8.43 18.91
C THR A 53 -25.01 7.97 17.47
N TRP A 54 -23.91 7.26 17.19
CA TRP A 54 -23.69 6.63 15.90
C TRP A 54 -24.92 5.80 15.48
N PRO A 55 -25.38 5.87 14.21
CA PRO A 55 -24.74 6.49 13.05
C PRO A 55 -25.13 7.95 12.79
N ASN A 56 -25.68 8.65 13.79
CA ASN A 56 -26.10 10.06 13.67
C ASN A 56 -27.03 10.34 12.49
N GLY A 57 -27.91 9.39 12.16
CA GLY A 57 -28.88 9.51 11.07
C GLY A 57 -28.32 9.24 9.67
N VAL A 58 -27.06 8.81 9.55
CA VAL A 58 -26.50 8.35 8.27
C VAL A 58 -26.89 6.89 8.05
N ALA A 59 -27.41 6.56 6.87
CA ALA A 59 -27.68 5.19 6.47
C ALA A 59 -26.46 4.60 5.74
N GLU A 60 -26.24 3.28 5.85
CA GLU A 60 -25.12 2.59 5.19
C GLU A 60 -25.09 2.84 3.67
N ASP A 61 -26.23 2.69 2.99
CA ASP A 61 -26.35 2.92 1.55
C ASP A 61 -25.92 4.33 1.12
N THR A 62 -26.06 5.33 2.00
CA THR A 62 -25.61 6.70 1.71
C THR A 62 -24.09 6.76 1.56
N LEU A 63 -23.35 5.98 2.36
CA LEU A 63 -21.88 5.94 2.33
C LEU A 63 -21.40 5.32 1.01
N PHE A 64 -21.95 4.16 0.65
CA PHE A 64 -21.67 3.49 -0.62
C PHE A 64 -22.06 4.35 -1.82
N ASN A 65 -23.25 4.93 -1.83
CA ASN A 65 -23.73 5.76 -2.94
C ASN A 65 -22.84 6.99 -3.19
N ARG A 66 -22.30 7.61 -2.13
CA ARG A 66 -21.35 8.72 -2.28
C ARG A 66 -20.05 8.28 -2.94
N TYR A 67 -19.47 7.16 -2.48
CA TYR A 67 -18.28 6.58 -3.08
C TYR A 67 -18.52 6.21 -4.56
N LEU A 68 -19.59 5.48 -4.87
CA LEU A 68 -19.90 5.03 -6.23
C LEU A 68 -20.14 6.22 -7.17
N LYS A 69 -20.83 7.27 -6.71
CA LYS A 69 -21.00 8.53 -7.45
C LYS A 69 -19.68 9.29 -7.63
N PHE A 70 -18.78 9.23 -6.65
CA PHE A 70 -17.46 9.83 -6.77
C PHE A 70 -16.60 9.09 -7.81
N SER A 71 -16.49 7.77 -7.67
CA SER A 71 -15.63 6.90 -8.47
C SER A 71 -16.18 6.60 -9.88
N GLY A 72 -17.48 6.85 -10.10
CA GLY A 72 -18.17 6.52 -11.34
C GLY A 72 -18.28 5.02 -11.60
N GLN A 73 -18.17 4.19 -10.56
CA GLN A 73 -18.30 2.74 -10.66
C GLN A 73 -19.69 2.29 -10.20
N GLU A 74 -20.17 1.18 -10.75
CA GLU A 74 -21.45 0.57 -10.35
C GLU A 74 -21.33 -0.25 -9.07
N LYS A 75 -20.14 -0.79 -8.81
CA LYS A 75 -19.82 -1.64 -7.65
C LYS A 75 -18.50 -1.20 -7.02
N VAL A 76 -18.32 -1.54 -5.75
CA VAL A 76 -17.07 -1.28 -5.00
C VAL A 76 -15.88 -2.08 -5.53
N TYR A 77 -16.15 -3.17 -6.22
CA TYR A 77 -15.17 -3.93 -6.99
C TYR A 77 -15.42 -3.80 -8.48
N HIS A 78 -14.35 -3.65 -9.24
CA HIS A 78 -14.42 -3.41 -10.68
C HIS A 78 -13.08 -3.70 -11.34
N LYS A 79 -13.10 -3.81 -12.66
CA LYS A 79 -11.91 -4.00 -13.49
C LYS A 79 -11.68 -2.78 -14.37
N LYS A 80 -10.40 -2.43 -14.52
CA LYS A 80 -9.89 -1.58 -15.59
C LYS A 80 -8.79 -2.33 -16.33
N GLU A 81 -8.49 -1.88 -17.53
CA GLU A 81 -7.40 -2.42 -18.33
C GLU A 81 -6.60 -1.24 -18.90
N LEU A 82 -5.28 -1.33 -18.84
CA LEU A 82 -4.37 -0.35 -19.41
C LEU A 82 -3.28 -1.10 -20.17
N ASP A 83 -3.18 -0.87 -21.48
CA ASP A 83 -2.20 -1.54 -22.37
C ASP A 83 -2.19 -3.08 -22.22
N GLY A 84 -3.38 -3.65 -22.04
CA GLY A 84 -3.60 -5.08 -21.87
C GLY A 84 -3.18 -5.63 -20.49
N TYR A 85 -2.82 -4.78 -19.52
CA TYR A 85 -2.65 -5.18 -18.13
C TYR A 85 -3.98 -5.05 -17.39
N PRO A 86 -4.44 -6.10 -16.68
CA PRO A 86 -5.61 -6.00 -15.84
C PRO A 86 -5.31 -5.29 -14.52
N LEU A 87 -6.18 -4.36 -14.15
CA LEU A 87 -6.24 -3.70 -12.85
C LEU A 87 -7.56 -4.07 -12.19
N LEU A 88 -7.50 -4.93 -11.18
CA LEU A 88 -8.65 -5.42 -10.43
C LEU A 88 -8.75 -4.68 -9.10
N PHE A 89 -9.86 -4.00 -8.87
CA PHE A 89 -10.11 -3.28 -7.62
C PHE A 89 -11.09 -4.10 -6.78
N LEU A 90 -10.72 -4.36 -5.53
CA LEU A 90 -11.54 -5.02 -4.53
C LEU A 90 -12.03 -3.98 -3.51
N GLY A 91 -13.18 -4.24 -2.91
CA GLY A 91 -13.77 -3.33 -1.93
C GLY A 91 -14.72 -4.05 -0.99
N THR A 92 -14.76 -3.60 0.27
CA THR A 92 -15.74 -4.15 1.22
C THR A 92 -17.15 -3.84 0.75
N GLU A 93 -18.04 -4.83 0.79
CA GLU A 93 -19.45 -4.68 0.41
C GLU A 93 -20.36 -4.37 1.60
N LYS A 94 -19.78 -4.31 2.81
CA LYS A 94 -20.47 -3.94 4.05
C LYS A 94 -19.57 -3.08 4.94
N TYR A 95 -20.15 -2.12 5.63
CA TYR A 95 -19.52 -1.50 6.78
C TYR A 95 -19.96 -2.24 8.04
N MET A 96 -19.09 -3.11 8.54
CA MET A 96 -19.48 -4.15 9.51
C MET A 96 -20.08 -3.61 10.80
N ARG A 97 -19.82 -2.35 11.17
CA ARG A 97 -20.48 -1.69 12.30
C ARG A 97 -22.01 -1.67 12.21
N TYR A 98 -22.60 -1.61 11.00
CA TYR A 98 -24.06 -1.69 10.81
C TYR A 98 -24.61 -3.10 10.98
N HIS A 99 -23.77 -4.13 10.88
CA HIS A 99 -24.17 -5.55 10.88
C HIS A 99 -23.80 -6.25 12.19
N ASP A 100 -22.76 -5.79 12.88
CA ASP A 100 -22.34 -6.24 14.20
C ASP A 100 -21.73 -5.06 14.99
N SER A 101 -22.34 -4.72 16.12
CA SER A 101 -21.89 -3.62 17.00
C SER A 101 -20.54 -3.85 17.67
N LYS A 102 -19.93 -5.03 17.53
CA LYS A 102 -18.57 -5.33 18.00
C LYS A 102 -17.52 -5.20 16.90
N MET A 103 -17.95 -5.06 15.65
CA MET A 103 -17.09 -4.89 14.49
C MET A 103 -17.06 -3.42 14.04
N SER A 104 -16.12 -3.10 13.16
CA SER A 104 -15.98 -1.78 12.56
C SER A 104 -15.53 -1.90 11.12
N ASP A 105 -14.23 -1.80 10.87
CA ASP A 105 -13.69 -1.50 9.55
C ASP A 105 -13.29 -2.76 8.77
N GLN A 106 -13.59 -3.94 9.31
CA GLN A 106 -13.24 -5.21 8.67
C GLN A 106 -13.86 -5.33 7.27
N VAL A 107 -13.07 -5.85 6.35
CA VAL A 107 -13.42 -6.11 4.97
C VAL A 107 -14.29 -7.36 4.87
N TYR A 108 -15.49 -7.16 4.34
CA TYR A 108 -16.40 -8.22 3.91
C TYR A 108 -16.39 -8.34 2.39
N LEU A 109 -15.98 -9.51 1.89
CA LEU A 109 -16.07 -9.89 0.48
C LEU A 109 -17.14 -10.97 0.32
N SER A 110 -18.11 -10.72 -0.55
CA SER A 110 -19.17 -11.68 -0.90
C SER A 110 -18.63 -12.81 -1.77
N GLU A 111 -19.38 -13.91 -1.85
CA GLU A 111 -19.09 -14.99 -2.79
C GLU A 111 -19.14 -14.51 -4.25
N GLU A 112 -19.97 -13.50 -4.56
CA GLU A 112 -20.03 -12.90 -5.89
C GLU A 112 -18.73 -12.18 -6.25
N GLN A 113 -18.21 -11.34 -5.33
CA GLN A 113 -16.94 -10.65 -5.53
C GLN A 113 -15.75 -11.62 -5.60
N LEU A 114 -15.72 -12.65 -4.74
CA LEU A 114 -14.68 -13.67 -4.75
C LEU A 114 -14.74 -14.51 -6.04
N GLY A 115 -15.93 -14.91 -6.48
CA GLY A 115 -16.13 -15.62 -7.75
C GLY A 115 -15.72 -14.76 -8.95
N TRP A 116 -16.06 -13.47 -8.93
CA TRP A 116 -15.63 -12.50 -9.94
C TRP A 116 -14.11 -12.36 -10.01
N LEU A 117 -13.44 -12.28 -8.85
CA LEU A 117 -11.98 -12.22 -8.78
C LEU A 117 -11.35 -13.48 -9.37
N LYS A 118 -11.83 -14.66 -8.94
CA LYS A 118 -11.35 -15.95 -9.42
C LYS A 118 -11.47 -16.05 -10.95
N GLN A 119 -12.62 -15.72 -11.52
CA GLN A 119 -12.83 -15.75 -12.97
C GLN A 119 -11.84 -14.84 -13.72
N ASN A 120 -11.63 -13.61 -13.24
CA ASN A 120 -10.68 -12.71 -13.90
C ASN A 120 -9.24 -13.23 -13.82
N LEU A 121 -8.83 -13.79 -12.67
CA LEU A 121 -7.51 -14.38 -12.52
C LEU A 121 -7.31 -15.57 -13.48
N GLU A 122 -8.30 -16.46 -13.58
CA GLU A 122 -8.30 -17.58 -14.52
C GLU A 122 -8.18 -17.08 -15.97
N ASP A 123 -9.02 -16.12 -16.38
CA ASP A 123 -9.05 -15.59 -17.74
C ASP A 123 -7.73 -14.96 -18.17
N TYR A 124 -7.11 -14.14 -17.31
CA TYR A 124 -5.85 -13.47 -17.63
C TYR A 124 -4.66 -14.43 -17.53
N SER A 125 -4.65 -15.35 -16.56
CA SER A 125 -3.60 -16.36 -16.42
C SER A 125 -3.59 -17.35 -17.60
N GLN A 126 -4.75 -17.74 -18.11
CA GLN A 126 -4.85 -18.58 -19.32
C GLN A 126 -4.30 -17.89 -20.57
N LYS A 127 -4.46 -16.57 -20.69
CA LYS A 127 -3.93 -15.79 -21.82
C LYS A 127 -2.42 -15.65 -21.75
N ASP A 128 -1.91 -15.30 -20.57
CA ASP A 128 -0.48 -15.23 -20.30
C ASP A 128 -0.21 -15.43 -18.80
N LYS A 129 0.34 -16.60 -18.46
CA LYS A 129 0.66 -16.98 -17.09
C LYS A 129 1.73 -16.11 -16.42
N ASN A 130 2.51 -15.36 -17.20
CA ASN A 130 3.62 -14.57 -16.70
C ASN A 130 3.30 -13.07 -16.68
N LYS A 131 2.26 -12.62 -17.39
CA LYS A 131 1.91 -11.20 -17.44
C LYS A 131 1.31 -10.75 -16.10
N PRO A 132 1.84 -9.68 -15.49
CA PRO A 132 1.35 -9.17 -14.20
C PRO A 132 -0.15 -8.91 -14.17
N ILE A 133 -0.78 -9.35 -13.08
CA ILE A 133 -2.16 -8.99 -12.74
C ILE A 133 -2.13 -8.08 -11.52
N PHE A 134 -2.59 -6.84 -11.68
CA PHE A 134 -2.58 -5.87 -10.59
C PHE A 134 -3.87 -5.93 -9.81
N ILE A 135 -3.78 -6.12 -8.49
CA ILE A 135 -4.93 -6.10 -7.60
C ILE A 135 -4.76 -4.95 -6.63
N PHE A 136 -5.83 -4.19 -6.39
CA PHE A 136 -5.88 -3.08 -5.45
C PHE A 136 -6.97 -3.35 -4.42
N SER A 137 -6.58 -3.44 -3.15
CA SER A 137 -7.50 -3.47 -2.02
C SER A 137 -6.97 -2.54 -0.94
N HIS A 138 -7.83 -1.82 -0.24
CA HIS A 138 -7.36 -0.80 0.70
C HIS A 138 -6.65 -1.39 1.93
N HIS A 139 -7.29 -2.34 2.61
CA HIS A 139 -6.78 -2.91 3.86
C HIS A 139 -5.62 -3.88 3.64
N VAL A 140 -4.72 -3.97 4.62
CA VAL A 140 -3.55 -4.87 4.56
C VAL A 140 -3.91 -6.32 4.71
N LEU A 141 -3.28 -7.13 3.87
CA LEU A 141 -3.24 -8.57 4.09
C LEU A 141 -2.42 -8.83 5.36
N PRO A 142 -2.91 -9.65 6.30
CA PRO A 142 -2.19 -9.92 7.54
C PRO A 142 -0.82 -10.55 7.24
N ASP A 143 0.20 -10.14 7.97
CA ASP A 143 1.58 -10.60 7.82
C ASP A 143 2.08 -10.58 6.37
N SER A 144 2.09 -9.39 5.76
CA SER A 144 2.52 -9.20 4.37
C SER A 144 3.46 -8.01 4.17
N VAL A 145 3.14 -6.86 4.76
CA VAL A 145 3.91 -5.61 4.60
C VAL A 145 4.05 -4.87 5.94
N SER A 146 4.84 -3.80 5.96
CA SER A 146 5.01 -2.91 7.11
C SER A 146 3.68 -2.52 7.75
N GLY A 147 3.57 -2.72 9.07
CA GLY A 147 2.35 -2.49 9.85
C GLY A 147 1.47 -3.73 10.01
N SER A 148 1.36 -4.61 9.01
CA SER A 148 0.38 -5.72 8.97
C SER A 148 0.56 -6.86 9.99
N ARG A 149 1.58 -6.79 10.86
CA ARG A 149 1.93 -7.80 11.88
C ARG A 149 1.54 -7.41 13.31
N GLN A 150 0.77 -6.34 13.49
CA GLN A 150 0.36 -5.88 14.80
C GLN A 150 -1.03 -5.26 14.78
N SER A 151 -1.63 -5.15 15.97
CA SER A 151 -2.87 -4.39 16.16
C SER A 151 -2.69 -2.93 15.69
N PRO A 152 -3.67 -2.35 14.96
CA PRO A 152 -5.03 -2.86 14.74
C PRO A 152 -5.21 -3.81 13.55
N TYR A 153 -4.19 -4.03 12.73
CA TYR A 153 -4.31 -4.60 11.38
C TYR A 153 -4.35 -6.13 11.26
N LEU A 154 -4.35 -6.85 12.39
CA LEU A 154 -4.24 -8.31 12.39
C LEU A 154 -5.48 -9.00 11.80
N ASN A 155 -6.64 -8.36 11.85
CA ASN A 155 -7.93 -8.96 11.53
C ASN A 155 -8.75 -8.09 10.56
N ASP A 156 -8.07 -7.42 9.62
CA ASP A 156 -8.71 -6.50 8.67
C ASP A 156 -9.68 -7.20 7.71
N TYR A 157 -9.54 -8.50 7.47
CA TYR A 157 -10.40 -9.26 6.54
C TYR A 157 -11.17 -10.35 7.30
N LEU A 158 -12.50 -10.37 7.15
CA LEU A 158 -13.33 -11.39 7.82
C LEU A 158 -13.12 -12.81 7.28
N ASN A 159 -12.80 -12.92 5.99
CA ASN A 159 -12.66 -14.21 5.29
C ASN A 159 -11.36 -14.25 4.46
N VAL A 160 -10.24 -13.84 5.07
CA VAL A 160 -8.94 -13.77 4.35
C VAL A 160 -8.55 -15.12 3.74
N ASP A 161 -8.90 -16.23 4.38
CA ASP A 161 -8.55 -17.57 3.90
C ASP A 161 -9.18 -17.88 2.54
N LYS A 162 -10.41 -17.41 2.27
CA LYS A 162 -11.04 -17.58 0.96
C LYS A 162 -10.34 -16.76 -0.12
N LEU A 163 -9.91 -15.56 0.22
CA LEU A 163 -9.12 -14.73 -0.69
C LEU A 163 -7.76 -15.39 -0.96
N TYR A 164 -7.10 -15.93 0.06
CA TYR A 164 -5.84 -16.65 -0.10
C TYR A 164 -6.00 -17.95 -0.90
N ASP A 165 -7.08 -18.71 -0.72
CA ASP A 165 -7.34 -19.92 -1.49
C ASP A 165 -7.45 -19.62 -2.99
N ILE A 166 -7.95 -18.45 -3.36
CA ILE A 166 -7.96 -17.97 -4.73
C ILE A 166 -6.56 -17.50 -5.17
N LEU A 167 -5.90 -16.64 -4.40
CA LEU A 167 -4.66 -15.97 -4.82
C LEU A 167 -3.43 -16.89 -4.85
N LYS A 168 -3.43 -17.99 -4.09
CA LYS A 168 -2.26 -18.87 -3.90
C LYS A 168 -1.72 -19.46 -5.21
N ASP A 169 -2.56 -19.60 -6.23
CA ASP A 169 -2.21 -20.24 -7.51
C ASP A 169 -1.76 -19.22 -8.58
N TYR A 170 -1.71 -17.93 -8.25
CA TYR A 170 -1.41 -16.84 -9.20
C TYR A 170 -0.16 -16.04 -8.79
N PRO A 171 1.05 -16.60 -8.97
CA PRO A 171 2.28 -15.94 -8.55
C PRO A 171 2.56 -14.62 -9.30
N GLN A 172 1.96 -14.42 -10.48
CA GLN A 172 2.04 -13.18 -11.27
C GLN A 172 1.18 -12.03 -10.72
N VAL A 173 0.42 -12.27 -9.64
CA VAL A 173 -0.32 -11.20 -8.96
C VAL A 173 0.65 -10.25 -8.24
N VAL A 174 0.40 -8.95 -8.44
CA VAL A 174 0.97 -7.87 -7.64
C VAL A 174 -0.19 -7.18 -6.92
N PHE A 175 -0.29 -7.45 -5.61
CA PHE A 175 -1.35 -6.99 -4.74
C PHE A 175 -0.92 -5.70 -4.02
N PHE A 176 -1.53 -4.58 -4.38
CA PHE A 176 -1.31 -3.29 -3.75
C PHE A 176 -2.28 -3.10 -2.58
N THR A 177 -1.71 -2.76 -1.43
CA THR A 177 -2.42 -2.50 -0.19
C THR A 177 -2.05 -1.15 0.42
N SER A 178 -2.95 -0.58 1.22
CA SER A 178 -2.82 0.74 1.84
C SER A 178 -3.09 0.66 3.35
N HIS A 179 -3.91 1.57 3.89
CA HIS A 179 -4.42 1.60 5.27
C HIS A 179 -3.39 1.95 6.36
N THR A 180 -2.17 1.41 6.29
CA THR A 180 -1.24 1.56 7.42
C THR A 180 -0.54 2.91 7.48
N HIS A 181 -0.32 3.56 6.33
CA HIS A 181 0.53 4.76 6.21
C HIS A 181 1.95 4.59 6.78
N TRP A 182 2.47 3.37 6.72
CA TRP A 182 3.83 3.08 7.14
C TRP A 182 4.84 3.60 6.13
N ASP A 183 6.01 3.98 6.64
CA ASP A 183 7.10 4.53 5.83
C ASP A 183 7.60 3.53 4.80
N LEU A 184 7.53 3.90 3.53
CA LEU A 184 8.01 3.09 2.42
C LEU A 184 9.52 2.87 2.48
N ASN A 185 10.29 3.63 3.27
CA ASN A 185 11.71 3.33 3.50
C ASN A 185 11.92 1.97 4.19
N LEU A 186 10.94 1.46 4.92
CA LEU A 186 11.09 0.24 5.72
C LEU A 186 11.36 -1.00 4.87
N PRO A 187 12.17 -1.95 5.38
CA PRO A 187 12.60 -3.13 4.62
C PRO A 187 11.42 -3.96 4.11
N ASP A 188 10.36 -4.05 4.91
CA ASP A 188 9.18 -4.88 4.68
C ASP A 188 8.02 -4.15 3.99
N TRP A 189 8.30 -3.04 3.27
CA TRP A 189 7.28 -2.28 2.52
C TRP A 189 6.62 -3.09 1.41
N ALA A 190 7.33 -4.11 0.90
CA ALA A 190 6.86 -5.06 -0.09
C ALA A 190 7.47 -6.43 0.19
N GLY A 191 6.81 -7.50 -0.26
CA GLY A 191 7.27 -8.86 -0.01
C GLY A 191 6.49 -9.91 -0.78
N LYS A 192 6.93 -11.17 -0.67
CA LYS A 192 6.19 -12.31 -1.21
C LYS A 192 5.25 -12.86 -0.14
N LYS A 193 3.98 -13.06 -0.50
CA LYS A 193 3.04 -13.83 0.30
C LYS A 193 2.94 -15.24 -0.27
N LYS A 194 3.37 -16.23 0.51
CA LYS A 194 3.26 -17.65 0.19
C LYS A 194 2.16 -18.26 1.03
N ILE A 195 1.27 -19.01 0.39
CA ILE A 195 0.17 -19.71 1.02
C ILE A 195 0.40 -21.21 0.86
N ALA A 196 0.19 -21.98 1.93
CA ALA A 196 0.40 -23.42 1.91
C ALA A 196 -0.49 -24.09 0.83
N GLY A 197 0.11 -25.00 0.05
CA GLY A 197 -0.59 -25.70 -1.02
C GLY A 197 -0.83 -24.89 -2.30
N GLY A 198 -0.29 -23.67 -2.41
CA GLY A 198 -0.25 -22.89 -3.65
C GLY A 198 1.12 -22.91 -4.33
N ASP A 199 1.31 -21.98 -5.27
CA ASP A 199 2.57 -21.83 -6.01
C ASP A 199 3.74 -21.44 -5.09
N GLU A 200 4.88 -22.11 -5.25
CA GLU A 200 6.07 -21.93 -4.39
C GLU A 200 6.69 -20.54 -4.48
N LYS A 201 6.46 -19.81 -5.58
CA LYS A 201 6.89 -18.42 -5.72
C LYS A 201 6.06 -17.50 -4.85
N GLY A 202 4.77 -17.80 -4.67
CA GLY A 202 3.78 -16.92 -4.05
C GLY A 202 3.51 -15.65 -4.88
N PHE A 203 2.56 -14.83 -4.44
CA PHE A 203 2.27 -13.54 -5.07
C PHE A 203 3.00 -12.39 -4.36
N THR A 204 3.13 -11.25 -5.03
CA THR A 204 3.80 -10.07 -4.46
C THR A 204 2.77 -9.17 -3.78
N VAL A 205 3.08 -8.67 -2.58
CA VAL A 205 2.29 -7.67 -1.87
C VAL A 205 3.12 -6.40 -1.72
N VAL A 206 2.52 -5.24 -1.98
CA VAL A 206 3.20 -3.94 -1.96
C VAL A 206 2.37 -2.93 -1.18
N ASN A 207 2.97 -2.29 -0.18
CA ASN A 207 2.36 -1.15 0.51
C ASN A 207 2.43 0.10 -0.37
N THR A 208 1.32 0.82 -0.50
CA THR A 208 1.24 2.04 -1.30
C THR A 208 1.70 3.30 -0.57
N GLY A 209 2.03 3.21 0.71
CA GLY A 209 2.41 4.36 1.55
C GLY A 209 1.19 5.16 1.99
N GLY A 210 1.34 6.48 2.08
CA GLY A 210 0.28 7.37 2.58
C GLY A 210 0.60 8.85 2.34
N ILE A 211 -0.46 9.65 2.24
CA ILE A 211 -0.34 11.08 1.91
C ILE A 211 -0.62 11.97 3.11
N GLU A 212 -1.54 11.68 4.02
CA GLU A 212 -1.88 12.67 5.04
C GLU A 212 -0.89 12.67 6.21
N THR A 213 -0.80 11.53 6.90
CA THR A 213 -0.06 11.34 8.14
C THR A 213 0.70 10.03 8.10
N GLY A 214 1.99 10.05 8.44
CA GLY A 214 2.78 8.84 8.62
C GLY A 214 2.59 8.23 10.02
N TRP A 215 2.45 6.91 10.08
CA TRP A 215 2.34 6.14 11.32
C TRP A 215 3.53 5.21 11.50
N ARG A 216 3.81 4.85 12.76
CA ARG A 216 4.77 3.82 13.13
C ARG A 216 4.29 3.08 14.38
N SER A 217 4.90 1.92 14.64
CA SER A 217 4.58 1.13 15.84
C SER A 217 4.79 1.92 17.12
N ALA A 218 3.82 1.82 18.03
CA ALA A 218 3.92 2.31 19.40
C ALA A 218 4.83 1.44 20.29
N GLY A 219 5.36 0.32 19.76
CA GLY A 219 6.22 -0.61 20.47
C GLY A 219 5.71 -2.06 20.41
N PRO A 220 6.32 -2.97 21.18
CA PRO A 220 6.05 -4.42 21.08
C PRO A 220 4.63 -4.83 21.45
N ASN A 221 3.87 -3.95 22.14
CA ASN A 221 2.49 -4.22 22.56
C ASN A 221 1.45 -3.82 21.50
N GLY A 222 1.89 -3.38 20.32
CA GLY A 222 1.02 -2.93 19.22
C GLY A 222 0.52 -1.49 19.39
N GLY A 223 -0.29 -1.05 18.42
CA GLY A 223 -0.78 0.32 18.33
C GLY A 223 0.14 1.24 17.53
N GLU A 224 -0.28 2.49 17.41
CA GLU A 224 0.30 3.46 16.50
C GLU A 224 0.67 4.75 17.22
N ILE A 225 1.81 5.31 16.84
CA ILE A 225 2.20 6.68 17.17
C ILE A 225 2.59 7.40 15.88
N HIS A 226 2.50 8.72 15.88
CA HIS A 226 2.94 9.52 14.74
C HIS A 226 4.41 9.20 14.39
N ALA A 227 4.66 9.01 13.10
CA ALA A 227 6.01 9.00 12.57
C ALA A 227 6.66 10.38 12.83
N PRO A 228 8.00 10.46 12.99
CA PRO A 228 8.68 11.73 13.32
C PRO A 228 8.44 12.85 12.30
N ASP A 229 8.17 12.49 11.05
CA ASP A 229 7.85 13.43 9.97
C ASP A 229 6.36 13.81 9.92
N GLY A 230 5.47 13.09 10.63
CA GLY A 230 4.07 13.43 10.85
C GLY A 230 3.34 13.81 9.57
N SER A 231 2.86 15.07 9.51
CA SER A 231 2.14 15.62 8.35
C SER A 231 3.04 15.95 7.15
N SER A 232 4.37 15.85 7.29
CA SER A 232 5.31 15.96 6.16
C SER A 232 5.44 14.65 5.38
N PHE A 233 4.84 13.56 5.87
CA PHE A 233 4.73 12.28 5.17
C PHE A 233 3.87 12.43 3.92
N LYS A 234 4.46 12.26 2.73
CA LYS A 234 3.76 12.34 1.43
C LYS A 234 4.32 11.29 0.48
N GLN A 235 4.18 10.03 0.84
CA GLN A 235 4.80 8.93 0.10
C GLN A 235 3.77 8.19 -0.75
N GLY A 236 4.21 7.71 -1.89
CA GLY A 236 3.44 6.76 -2.68
C GLY A 236 4.28 6.11 -3.77
N LEU A 237 3.60 5.54 -4.77
CA LEU A 237 4.26 4.70 -5.76
C LEU A 237 4.13 5.26 -7.17
N GLN A 238 5.17 5.06 -7.97
CA GLN A 238 5.09 5.01 -9.43
C GLN A 238 5.33 3.57 -9.87
N VAL A 239 4.46 3.03 -10.72
CA VAL A 239 4.55 1.66 -11.23
C VAL A 239 4.72 1.71 -12.75
N LYS A 240 5.73 1.00 -13.27
CA LYS A 240 5.96 0.83 -14.71
C LYS A 240 5.98 -0.66 -15.01
N ALA A 241 5.24 -1.08 -16.04
CA ALA A 241 5.16 -2.47 -16.46
C ALA A 241 5.63 -2.61 -17.92
N TYR A 242 6.44 -3.63 -18.20
CA TYR A 242 7.04 -3.91 -19.50
C TYR A 242 7.03 -5.42 -19.76
N GLY A 243 6.12 -5.90 -20.61
CA GLY A 243 5.89 -7.33 -20.75
C GLY A 243 5.56 -7.98 -19.40
N ASN A 244 6.46 -8.82 -18.91
CA ASN A 244 6.30 -9.54 -17.64
C ASN A 244 6.99 -8.86 -16.45
N ASP A 245 7.74 -7.79 -16.70
CA ASP A 245 8.52 -7.09 -15.69
C ASP A 245 7.75 -5.88 -15.15
N VAL A 246 7.87 -5.64 -13.85
CA VAL A 246 7.30 -4.47 -13.18
C VAL A 246 8.40 -3.80 -12.36
N VAL A 247 8.54 -2.49 -12.52
CA VAL A 247 9.35 -1.65 -11.64
C VAL A 247 8.40 -0.82 -10.79
N VAL A 248 8.47 -1.01 -9.47
CA VAL A 248 7.74 -0.22 -8.47
C VAL A 248 8.71 0.74 -7.81
N THR A 249 8.53 2.03 -8.05
CA THR A 249 9.32 3.09 -7.42
C THR A 249 8.53 3.66 -6.23
N ALA A 250 9.06 3.52 -5.03
CA ALA A 250 8.60 4.28 -3.87
C ALA A 250 9.11 5.72 -3.98
N TYR A 251 8.24 6.70 -3.73
CA TYR A 251 8.51 8.11 -3.98
C TYR A 251 8.03 8.97 -2.82
N ASP A 252 8.82 9.97 -2.45
CA ASP A 252 8.46 11.03 -1.53
C ASP A 252 8.04 12.28 -2.34
N TYR A 253 6.73 12.49 -2.45
CA TYR A 253 6.14 13.59 -3.21
C TYR A 253 6.33 14.95 -2.51
N LYS A 254 6.59 14.98 -1.19
CA LYS A 254 6.87 16.25 -0.50
C LYS A 254 8.24 16.77 -0.89
N ARG A 255 9.20 15.85 -1.06
CA ARG A 255 10.62 16.15 -1.29
C ARG A 255 11.03 16.00 -2.76
N ASP A 256 10.10 15.59 -3.62
CA ASP A 256 10.35 15.32 -5.04
C ASP A 256 11.52 14.35 -5.23
N LYS A 257 11.51 13.24 -4.48
CA LYS A 257 12.64 12.30 -4.41
C LYS A 257 12.19 10.84 -4.45
N GLY A 258 12.85 10.03 -5.29
CA GLY A 258 12.75 8.58 -5.23
C GLY A 258 13.35 8.01 -3.94
N ILE A 259 12.64 7.07 -3.31
CA ILE A 259 13.07 6.40 -2.08
C ILE A 259 13.86 5.14 -2.45
N LYS A 260 13.22 4.23 -3.19
CA LYS A 260 13.81 2.97 -3.67
C LYS A 260 12.98 2.33 -4.78
N ASN A 261 13.55 1.36 -5.49
CA ASN A 261 12.91 0.68 -6.62
C ASN A 261 12.86 -0.83 -6.39
N LEU A 262 11.71 -1.45 -6.56
CA LEU A 262 11.54 -2.90 -6.57
C LEU A 262 11.37 -3.38 -8.01
N LEU A 263 12.20 -4.32 -8.45
CA LEU A 263 11.96 -5.08 -9.67
C LEU A 263 11.14 -6.32 -9.33
N ILE A 264 10.06 -6.54 -10.09
CA ILE A 264 9.30 -7.79 -10.10
C ILE A 264 9.48 -8.40 -11.48
N SER A 265 10.03 -9.61 -11.57
CA SER A 265 10.26 -10.32 -12.83
C SER A 265 10.12 -11.82 -12.60
N ASP A 266 9.39 -12.52 -13.48
CA ASP A 266 9.08 -13.95 -13.34
C ASP A 266 8.52 -14.31 -11.93
N ALA A 267 7.66 -13.43 -11.40
CA ALA A 267 7.09 -13.50 -10.05
C ALA A 267 8.12 -13.50 -8.90
N LYS A 268 9.38 -13.16 -9.16
CA LYS A 268 10.41 -12.90 -8.15
C LYS A 268 10.49 -11.40 -7.89
N ILE A 269 10.98 -11.03 -6.71
CA ILE A 269 11.25 -9.63 -6.37
C ILE A 269 12.75 -9.44 -6.15
N ALA A 270 13.25 -8.27 -6.53
CA ALA A 270 14.61 -7.82 -6.25
C ALA A 270 14.58 -6.33 -5.92
N GLN A 271 15.06 -5.98 -4.73
CA GLN A 271 15.28 -4.59 -4.37
C GLN A 271 16.48 -4.07 -5.16
N MET A 272 16.26 -3.03 -5.95
CA MET A 272 17.34 -2.42 -6.73
C MET A 272 18.29 -1.66 -5.81
N ALA A 273 19.54 -1.54 -6.25
CA ALA A 273 20.58 -0.82 -5.53
C ALA A 273 20.17 0.65 -5.25
N PRO A 274 20.57 1.20 -4.09
CA PRO A 274 20.28 2.58 -3.75
C PRO A 274 21.05 3.54 -4.68
N ASP A 275 20.46 4.70 -4.94
CA ASP A 275 21.11 5.79 -5.69
C ASP A 275 22.07 6.56 -4.77
N VAL A 276 23.29 6.08 -4.68
CA VAL A 276 24.37 6.66 -3.87
C VAL A 276 25.66 6.79 -4.67
N THR A 277 26.48 7.78 -4.30
CA THR A 277 27.80 8.02 -4.90
C THR A 277 28.84 8.29 -3.81
N ALA A 278 30.12 8.17 -4.13
CA ALA A 278 31.21 8.55 -3.24
C ALA A 278 31.64 10.01 -3.48
N ASP A 279 31.89 10.75 -2.40
CA ASP A 279 32.64 12.01 -2.44
C ASP A 279 33.98 11.79 -1.71
N ASP A 280 35.01 11.43 -2.46
CA ASP A 280 36.33 11.10 -1.93
C ASP A 280 37.01 12.30 -1.24
N SER A 281 36.69 13.52 -1.68
CA SER A 281 37.25 14.74 -1.08
C SER A 281 36.75 14.98 0.34
N LYS A 282 35.47 14.63 0.58
CA LYS A 282 34.83 14.74 1.90
C LYS A 282 34.87 13.42 2.69
N ASN A 283 35.28 12.32 2.05
CA ASN A 283 35.29 10.96 2.59
C ASN A 283 33.89 10.55 3.11
N VAL A 284 32.87 10.68 2.25
CA VAL A 284 31.47 10.36 2.58
C VAL A 284 30.75 9.65 1.44
N ILE A 285 29.69 8.91 1.80
CA ILE A 285 28.72 8.35 0.86
C ILE A 285 27.59 9.38 0.67
N VAL A 286 27.52 9.99 -0.50
CA VAL A 286 26.47 10.96 -0.87
C VAL A 286 25.18 10.21 -1.19
N GLY A 287 24.06 10.71 -0.65
CA GLY A 287 22.73 10.13 -0.87
C GLY A 287 22.34 9.04 0.15
N ALA A 288 23.30 8.51 0.92
CA ALA A 288 23.04 7.50 1.93
C ALA A 288 22.11 8.02 3.04
N THR A 289 21.30 7.12 3.59
CA THR A 289 20.32 7.42 4.64
C THR A 289 20.38 6.39 5.76
N GLU A 290 19.75 6.71 6.88
CA GLU A 290 19.53 5.80 8.01
C GLU A 290 18.73 4.53 7.65
N TYR A 291 18.15 4.47 6.45
CA TYR A 291 17.47 3.29 5.90
C TYR A 291 18.36 2.45 4.98
N MET A 292 19.64 2.77 4.92
CA MET A 292 20.67 2.05 4.19
C MET A 292 21.74 1.54 5.14
N GLU A 293 22.50 0.58 4.66
CA GLU A 293 23.67 0.04 5.32
C GLU A 293 24.83 -0.10 4.34
N TYR A 294 26.04 -0.10 4.88
CA TYR A 294 27.27 -0.18 4.11
C TYR A 294 28.20 -1.27 4.64
N ASN A 295 29.00 -1.85 3.75
CA ASN A 295 30.05 -2.80 4.05
C ASN A 295 31.34 -2.35 3.37
N VAL A 296 32.48 -2.51 4.04
CA VAL A 296 33.79 -2.24 3.46
C VAL A 296 34.35 -3.55 2.93
N GLU A 297 34.84 -3.55 1.70
CA GLU A 297 35.39 -4.76 1.08
C GLU A 297 36.44 -5.44 1.96
N GLY A 298 36.34 -6.75 2.07
CA GLY A 298 37.17 -7.57 2.95
C GLY A 298 36.67 -7.68 4.39
N THR A 299 35.59 -6.97 4.76
CA THR A 299 34.84 -7.23 5.99
C THR A 299 33.55 -7.99 5.70
N ASN A 300 33.05 -8.74 6.69
CA ASN A 300 31.78 -9.46 6.59
C ASN A 300 30.65 -8.75 7.36
N GLU A 301 30.84 -7.49 7.74
CA GLU A 301 29.92 -6.73 8.60
C GLU A 301 29.25 -5.60 7.82
N TRP A 302 27.93 -5.50 7.95
CA TRP A 302 27.14 -4.39 7.45
C TRP A 302 26.81 -3.43 8.60
N TYR A 303 27.00 -2.14 8.36
CA TYR A 303 26.74 -1.10 9.34
C TYR A 303 25.63 -0.19 8.85
N THR A 304 24.67 0.12 9.72
CA THR A 304 23.67 1.17 9.47
C THR A 304 24.38 2.48 9.19
N HIS A 305 24.05 3.14 8.08
CA HIS A 305 24.53 4.49 7.82
C HIS A 305 23.90 5.47 8.83
N ASN A 306 24.72 6.32 9.43
CA ASN A 306 24.25 7.33 10.38
C ASN A 306 24.70 8.72 9.90
N LYS A 307 23.75 9.56 9.49
CA LYS A 307 24.07 10.92 9.02
C LYS A 307 24.66 11.81 10.12
N ALA A 308 24.30 11.59 11.38
CA ALA A 308 24.82 12.36 12.50
C ALA A 308 26.25 11.95 12.88
N ASN A 309 26.67 10.73 12.51
CA ASN A 309 28.02 10.23 12.69
C ASN A 309 28.46 9.49 11.41
N PRO A 310 28.75 10.22 10.31
CA PRO A 310 29.03 9.60 9.02
C PRO A 310 30.32 8.77 9.11
N PRO A 311 30.35 7.58 8.47
CA PRO A 311 31.53 6.75 8.46
C PRO A 311 32.68 7.45 7.75
N LYS A 312 33.91 7.20 8.23
CA LYS A 312 35.15 7.61 7.57
C LYS A 312 35.90 6.39 7.09
N PHE A 313 36.42 6.45 5.88
CA PHE A 313 37.18 5.37 5.27
C PHE A 313 38.65 5.78 5.17
N ASP A 314 39.53 5.11 5.91
CA ASP A 314 40.96 5.42 5.88
C ASP A 314 41.66 4.70 4.71
N GLY A 315 42.31 5.48 3.85
CA GLY A 315 42.98 4.99 2.65
C GLY A 315 42.00 4.63 1.52
N ASN A 316 42.48 3.87 0.55
CA ASN A 316 41.65 3.44 -0.58
C ASN A 316 40.76 2.27 -0.15
N LYS A 317 39.44 2.47 -0.16
CA LYS A 317 38.43 1.48 0.22
C LYS A 317 37.38 1.32 -0.86
N ILE A 318 36.97 0.09 -1.09
CA ILE A 318 35.74 -0.23 -1.82
C ILE A 318 34.62 -0.39 -0.80
N VAL A 319 33.51 0.31 -1.01
CA VAL A 319 32.37 0.32 -0.09
C VAL A 319 31.11 -0.09 -0.84
N TYR A 320 30.47 -1.15 -0.36
CA TYR A 320 29.19 -1.63 -0.86
C TYR A 320 28.06 -0.98 -0.05
N VAL A 321 26.95 -0.61 -0.70
CA VAL A 321 25.80 0.03 -0.05
C VAL A 321 24.52 -0.64 -0.51
N ARG A 322 23.60 -0.89 0.43
CA ARG A 322 22.27 -1.46 0.14
C ARG A 322 21.19 -0.84 1.02
N HIS A 323 19.93 -1.05 0.65
CA HIS A 323 18.81 -0.79 1.56
C HIS A 323 18.85 -1.80 2.71
N LYS A 324 18.45 -1.37 3.91
CA LYS A 324 18.37 -2.26 5.07
C LYS A 324 17.43 -3.43 4.79
N GLY A 325 17.76 -4.59 5.34
CA GLY A 325 16.93 -5.80 5.27
C GLY A 325 17.11 -6.64 4.02
N GLU A 326 17.96 -6.20 3.08
CA GLU A 326 18.34 -6.94 1.87
C GLU A 326 19.51 -7.91 2.08
#